data_AF-A0A6S7FKR3-F1
#
_entry.id   AF-A0A6S7FKR3-F1
#
_cell.length_a   1.000
_cell.length_b   1.000
_cell.length_c   1.000
_cell.angle_alpha   90.00
_cell.angle_beta   90.00
_cell.angle_gamma   90.00
#
_symmetry.space_group_name_H-M   'P 1'
#
loop_
_entity.id
_entity.type
_entity.pdbx_description
1 polymer ?
#
loop_
_entity_poly.entity_id
_entity_poly.type
_entity_poly.pdbx_seq_one_letter_code
_entity_poly.pdbx_strand_id
1 'polypeptide(L)'
;MSYLGILGKRFGIAAFQDIVVEAGIVAVGSINGVLSGKHYNRAISAHKLISEALERMRFKTFVDSLAEEEGECVTSLIKRLQDSFHSQTDFADILGSECVDKLAVKYN
;
A
#
# COMPACT_ATOMS: atom_id res chain seq x y z
N MET A 1 -14.33 -17.84 -13.12
CA MET A 1 -13.01 -17.23 -12.86
C MET A 1 -12.97 -16.83 -11.40
N SER A 2 -11.90 -17.16 -10.67
CA SER A 2 -11.73 -16.72 -9.27
C SER A 2 -11.27 -15.24 -9.24
N TYR A 3 -11.59 -14.53 -8.15
CA TYR A 3 -11.18 -13.15 -7.90
C TYR A 3 -9.67 -12.93 -8.16
N LEU A 4 -8.82 -13.83 -7.65
CA LEU A 4 -7.36 -13.77 -7.84
C LEU A 4 -6.96 -13.95 -9.32
N GLY A 5 -7.67 -14.79 -10.07
CA GLY A 5 -7.43 -14.92 -11.52
C GLY A 5 -7.80 -13.66 -12.30
N ILE A 6 -8.76 -12.86 -11.82
CA ILE A 6 -9.08 -11.55 -12.42
C ILE A 6 -7.97 -10.55 -12.12
N LEU A 7 -7.45 -10.52 -10.89
CA LEU A 7 -6.29 -9.69 -10.52
C LEU A 7 -5.08 -10.05 -11.38
N GLY A 8 -4.74 -11.33 -11.50
CA GLY A 8 -3.65 -11.80 -12.35
C GLY A 8 -3.80 -11.40 -13.82
N LYS A 9 -5.02 -11.42 -14.36
CA LYS A 9 -5.28 -10.93 -15.74
C LYS A 9 -5.14 -9.42 -15.89
N ARG A 10 -5.60 -8.65 -14.91
CA ARG A 10 -5.56 -7.18 -14.96
C ARG A 10 -4.15 -6.63 -14.74
N PHE A 11 -3.39 -7.25 -13.86
CA PHE A 11 -2.07 -6.76 -13.44
C PHE A 11 -0.89 -7.58 -14.00
N GLY A 12 -1.14 -8.72 -14.64
CA GLY A 12 -0.10 -9.60 -15.18
C GLY A 12 0.72 -8.99 -16.32
N ILE A 13 0.26 -7.90 -16.93
CA ILE A 13 0.95 -7.19 -18.02
C ILE A 13 1.85 -6.06 -17.50
N ALA A 14 1.80 -5.74 -16.20
CA ALA A 14 2.43 -4.56 -15.60
C ALA A 14 3.68 -4.91 -14.76
N ALA A 15 4.61 -5.73 -15.29
CA ALA A 15 5.81 -6.21 -14.59
C ALA A 15 5.56 -6.97 -13.27
N PHE A 16 4.30 -7.24 -12.92
CA PHE A 16 3.94 -7.96 -11.68
C PHE A 16 4.68 -9.29 -11.57
N GLN A 17 4.75 -10.05 -12.66
CA GLN A 17 5.46 -11.32 -12.72
C GLN A 17 6.94 -11.16 -12.38
N ASP A 18 7.61 -10.21 -13.01
CA ASP A 18 9.05 -10.03 -12.84
C ASP A 18 9.36 -9.58 -11.42
N ILE A 19 8.60 -8.61 -10.90
CA ILE A 19 8.76 -8.11 -9.52
C ILE A 19 8.60 -9.25 -8.50
N VAL A 20 7.56 -10.09 -8.60
CA VAL A 20 7.34 -11.16 -7.60
C VAL A 20 8.36 -12.29 -7.72
N VAL A 21 8.96 -12.50 -8.90
CA VAL A 21 10.04 -13.48 -9.09
C VAL A 21 11.35 -12.94 -8.54
N GLU A 22 11.74 -11.73 -8.93
CA GLU A 22 13.01 -11.09 -8.52
C GLU A 22 13.04 -10.82 -7.02
N ALA A 23 11.90 -10.45 -6.43
CA ALA A 23 11.77 -10.30 -4.98
C ALA A 23 11.72 -11.64 -4.22
N GLY A 24 11.78 -12.79 -4.90
CA GLY A 24 11.77 -14.12 -4.27
C GLY A 24 10.42 -14.53 -3.66
N ILE A 25 9.34 -13.81 -3.97
CA ILE A 25 7.99 -14.08 -3.44
C ILE A 25 7.38 -15.32 -4.11
N VAL A 26 7.62 -15.49 -5.41
CA VAL A 26 7.10 -16.59 -6.21
C VAL A 26 8.21 -17.18 -7.07
N ALA A 27 8.44 -18.49 -6.97
CA ALA A 27 9.33 -19.20 -7.90
C ALA A 27 8.77 -19.17 -9.33
N VAL A 28 9.64 -19.05 -10.34
CA VAL A 28 9.30 -18.95 -11.77
C VAL A 28 8.27 -20.01 -12.21
N GLY A 29 8.49 -21.28 -11.83
CA GLY A 29 7.59 -22.38 -12.19
C GLY A 29 6.18 -22.30 -11.59
N SER A 30 5.95 -21.41 -10.62
CA SER A 30 4.68 -21.23 -9.91
C SER A 30 3.86 -20.03 -10.37
N ILE A 31 4.40 -19.19 -11.26
CA ILE A 31 3.78 -17.94 -11.70
C ILE A 31 2.43 -18.18 -12.37
N ASN A 32 2.34 -19.16 -13.27
CA ASN A 32 1.09 -19.46 -13.98
C ASN A 32 -0.04 -19.85 -13.00
N GLY A 33 0.29 -20.56 -11.92
CA GLY A 33 -0.68 -20.92 -10.89
C GLY A 33 -1.10 -19.72 -10.03
N VAL A 34 -0.21 -18.74 -9.84
CA VAL A 34 -0.52 -17.46 -9.18
C VAL A 34 -1.41 -16.59 -10.06
N LEU A 35 -1.02 -16.33 -11.31
CA LEU A 35 -1.76 -15.47 -12.25
C LEU A 35 -3.14 -16.02 -12.60
N SER A 36 -3.28 -17.35 -12.66
CA SER A 36 -4.59 -17.99 -12.88
C SER A 36 -5.45 -18.06 -11.61
N GLY A 37 -4.89 -17.72 -10.44
CA GLY A 37 -5.55 -17.85 -9.14
C GLY A 37 -5.78 -19.29 -8.68
N LYS A 38 -5.16 -20.29 -9.33
CA LYS A 38 -5.27 -21.72 -8.98
C LYS A 38 -4.45 -22.08 -7.74
N HIS A 39 -3.40 -21.32 -7.46
CA HIS A 39 -2.59 -21.46 -6.24
C HIS A 39 -3.03 -20.41 -5.21
N TYR A 40 -4.21 -20.59 -4.62
CA TYR A 40 -4.86 -19.59 -3.75
C TYR A 40 -3.92 -18.98 -2.71
N ASN A 41 -3.29 -19.80 -1.85
CA ASN A 41 -2.41 -19.32 -0.78
C ASN A 41 -1.22 -18.51 -1.32
N ARG A 42 -0.65 -18.93 -2.44
CA ARG A 42 0.50 -18.23 -3.04
C ARG A 42 0.06 -16.95 -3.74
N ALA A 43 -1.08 -16.98 -4.43
CA ALA A 43 -1.63 -15.83 -5.13
C ALA A 43 -2.08 -14.73 -4.16
N ILE A 44 -2.77 -15.09 -3.07
CA ILE A 44 -3.19 -14.10 -2.07
C ILE A 44 -1.98 -13.46 -1.39
N SER A 45 -0.94 -14.22 -1.06
CA SER A 45 0.29 -13.69 -0.47
C SER A 45 1.02 -12.75 -1.43
N ALA A 46 1.20 -13.15 -2.69
CA ALA A 46 1.86 -12.31 -3.69
C ALA A 46 1.12 -10.99 -3.93
N HIS A 47 -0.20 -11.03 -4.10
CA HIS A 47 -0.99 -9.81 -4.31
C HIS A 47 -1.02 -8.90 -3.08
N LYS A 48 -1.06 -9.45 -1.86
CA LYS A 48 -0.99 -8.65 -0.62
C LYS A 48 0.34 -7.92 -0.48
N LEU A 49 1.46 -8.63 -0.70
CA LEU A 49 2.79 -8.04 -0.60
C LEU A 49 3.00 -6.93 -1.63
N ILE A 50 2.59 -7.17 -2.89
CA ILE A 50 2.69 -6.14 -3.93
C ILE A 50 1.78 -4.96 -3.64
N SER A 51 0.54 -5.20 -3.19
CA SER A 51 -0.36 -4.11 -2.79
C SER A 51 0.26 -3.25 -1.70
N GLU A 52 0.86 -3.86 -0.68
CA GLU A 52 1.50 -3.12 0.41
C GLU A 52 2.74 -2.34 -0.06
N ALA A 53 3.58 -2.95 -0.89
CA ALA A 53 4.75 -2.28 -1.45
C ALA A 53 4.36 -1.06 -2.30
N LEU A 54 3.32 -1.19 -3.12
CA LEU A 54 2.80 -0.09 -3.93
C LEU A 54 2.16 1.01 -3.07
N GLU A 55 1.42 0.67 -2.02
CA GLU A 55 0.88 1.64 -1.07
C GLU A 55 1.99 2.41 -0.36
N ARG A 56 3.03 1.73 0.12
CA ARG A 56 4.21 2.36 0.74
C ARG A 56 4.94 3.26 -0.23
N MET A 57 5.14 2.81 -1.46
CA MET A 57 5.78 3.61 -2.50
C MET A 57 4.94 4.86 -2.81
N ARG A 58 3.61 4.71 -3.00
CA ARG A 58 2.71 5.85 -3.22
C ARG A 58 2.79 6.84 -2.07
N PHE A 59 2.72 6.36 -0.83
CA PHE A 59 2.79 7.23 0.34
C PHE A 59 4.13 7.94 0.45
N LYS A 60 5.24 7.23 0.19
CA LYS A 60 6.57 7.84 0.16
C LYS A 60 6.66 8.93 -0.90
N THR A 61 6.24 8.66 -2.13
CA THR A 61 6.23 9.66 -3.20
C THR A 61 5.33 10.85 -2.87
N PHE A 62 4.19 10.61 -2.22
CA PHE A 62 3.33 11.67 -1.72
C PHE A 62 4.09 12.57 -0.73
N VAL A 63 4.69 11.98 0.32
CA VAL A 63 5.48 12.74 1.30
C VAL A 63 6.64 13.51 0.65
N ASP A 64 7.37 12.87 -0.27
CA ASP A 64 8.48 13.49 -1.00
C ASP A 64 8.02 14.64 -1.94
N SER A 65 6.71 14.73 -2.25
CA SER A 65 6.12 15.78 -3.09
C SER A 65 5.54 16.97 -2.31
N LEU A 66 5.51 16.91 -0.98
CA LEU A 66 4.92 17.95 -0.14
C LEU A 66 5.86 19.16 0.00
N ALA A 67 5.27 20.34 0.22
CA ALA A 67 6.04 21.49 0.69
C ALA A 67 6.57 21.21 2.11
N GLU A 68 7.62 21.92 2.53
CA GLU A 68 8.30 21.69 3.82
C GLU A 68 7.33 21.74 5.02
N GLU A 69 6.47 22.77 5.08
CA GLU A 69 5.45 22.91 6.13
C GLU A 69 4.42 21.76 6.14
N GLU A 70 4.04 21.27 4.96
CA GLU A 70 3.09 20.17 4.80
C GLU A 70 3.73 18.83 5.19
N GLY A 71 4.99 18.64 4.83
CA GLY A 71 5.78 17.46 5.18
C GLY A 71 6.03 17.36 6.68
N GLU A 72 6.35 18.48 7.34
CA GLU A 72 6.44 18.55 8.80
C GLU A 72 5.11 18.16 9.44
N CYS A 73 4.01 18.69 8.91
CA CYS A 73 2.71 18.35 9.45
C CYS A 73 2.38 16.85 9.31
N VAL A 74 2.56 16.27 8.13
CA VAL A 74 2.33 14.82 7.91
C VAL A 74 3.22 13.98 8.82
N THR A 75 4.49 14.35 9.00
CA THR A 75 5.41 13.64 9.89
C THR A 75 4.96 13.71 11.34
N SER A 76 4.50 14.88 11.80
CA SER A 76 3.96 15.06 13.14
C SER A 76 2.68 14.24 13.36
N LEU A 77 1.82 14.16 12.33
CA LEU A 77 0.59 13.37 12.34
C LEU A 77 0.90 11.87 12.45
N ILE A 78 1.84 11.36 11.66
CA ILE A 78 2.26 9.95 11.71
C ILE A 78 2.77 9.61 13.11
N LYS A 79 3.58 10.48 13.71
CA LYS A 79 4.08 10.28 15.07
C LYS A 79 2.95 10.23 16.10
N ARG A 80 1.99 11.16 16.01
CA ARG A 80 0.79 11.15 16.87
C ARG A 80 -0.04 9.88 16.71
N LEU A 81 -0.20 9.39 15.48
CA LEU A 81 -0.89 8.12 15.19
C LEU A 81 -0.15 6.90 15.76
N GLN A 82 1.18 6.91 15.76
CA GLN A 82 1.97 5.86 16.40
C GLN A 82 1.81 5.90 17.92
N ASP A 83 1.87 7.09 18.51
CA ASP A 83 1.72 7.28 19.96
C ASP A 83 0.30 6.96 20.45
N SER A 84 -0.72 7.18 19.61
CA SER A 84 -2.12 6.90 19.97
C SER A 84 -2.42 5.42 20.11
N PHE A 85 -1.70 4.57 19.36
CA PHE A 85 -1.83 3.12 19.48
C PHE A 85 -1.50 2.60 20.89
N HIS A 86 -0.60 3.30 21.59
CA HIS A 86 -0.18 2.92 22.94
C HIS A 86 -0.99 3.62 24.05
N SER A 87 -1.66 4.73 23.77
CA SER A 87 -2.17 5.65 24.80
C SER A 87 -3.69 5.77 24.91
N GLN A 88 -4.48 4.97 24.17
CA GLN A 88 -5.96 5.06 24.16
C GLN A 88 -6.51 6.46 23.82
N THR A 89 -5.69 7.34 23.22
CA THR A 89 -6.18 8.60 22.66
C THR A 89 -7.06 8.33 21.44
N ASP A 90 -8.14 9.10 21.28
CA ASP A 90 -9.11 8.86 20.24
C ASP A 90 -8.51 9.17 18.86
N PHE A 91 -8.39 8.13 18.04
CA PHE A 91 -7.91 8.21 16.67
C PHE A 91 -8.72 9.22 15.83
N ALA A 92 -10.02 9.37 16.13
CA ALA A 92 -10.90 10.31 15.44
C ALA A 92 -10.45 11.77 15.61
N ASP A 93 -9.98 12.15 16.80
CA ASP A 93 -9.52 13.51 17.10
C ASP A 93 -8.23 13.86 16.36
N ILE A 94 -7.38 12.86 16.12
CA ILE A 94 -6.12 13.05 15.38
C ILE A 94 -6.42 13.31 13.90
N LEU A 95 -7.38 12.57 13.34
CA LEU A 95 -7.81 12.74 11.95
C LEU A 95 -8.61 14.03 11.72
N GLY A 96 -9.35 14.51 12.70
CA GLY A 96 -10.08 15.79 12.64
C GLY A 96 -9.20 17.03 12.84
N SER A 97 -7.88 16.91 12.69
CA SER A 97 -6.98 18.06 12.85
C SER A 97 -6.99 18.94 11.60
N GLU A 98 -6.92 20.26 11.80
CA GLU A 98 -6.95 21.27 10.73
C GLU A 98 -5.94 20.99 9.60
N CYS A 99 -4.80 20.40 9.95
CA CYS A 99 -3.81 20.01 8.96
C CYS A 99 -4.28 18.91 8.00
N VAL A 100 -4.97 17.88 8.52
CA VAL A 100 -5.51 16.80 7.70
C VAL A 100 -6.58 17.34 6.77
N ASP A 101 -7.44 18.25 7.25
CA ASP A 101 -8.47 18.87 6.43
C ASP A 101 -7.86 19.69 5.28
N LYS A 102 -6.81 20.48 5.55
CA LYS A 102 -6.10 21.25 4.51
C LYS A 102 -5.49 20.35 3.46
N LEU A 103 -4.84 19.26 3.87
CA LEU A 103 -4.27 18.27 2.95
C LEU A 103 -5.36 17.56 2.14
N ALA A 104 -6.47 17.18 2.78
CA ALA A 104 -7.58 16.51 2.13
C ALA A 104 -8.25 17.39 1.07
N VAL A 105 -8.37 18.70 1.29
CA VAL A 105 -8.89 19.63 0.27
C VAL A 105 -7.93 19.82 -0.89
N LYS A 106 -6.62 19.81 -0.63
CA LYS A 106 -5.60 20.06 -1.66
C LYS A 106 -5.34 18.85 -2.56
N TYR A 107 -5.46 17.63 -2.02
CA TYR A 107 -5.04 16.39 -2.68
C TYR A 107 -6.17 15.37 -2.96
N ASN A 108 -7.46 15.72 -2.73
CA ASN A 108 -8.62 15.00 -3.29
C ASN A 108 -9.00 15.53 -4.68
#